data_AF-A0A3D3PGJ8-F1
#
_entry.id   AF-A0A3D3PGJ8-F1
#
_cell.length_a   1.000
_cell.length_b   1.000
_cell.length_c   1.000
_cell.angle_alpha   90.00
_cell.angle_beta   90.00
_cell.angle_gamma   90.00
#
_symmetry.space_group_name_H-M   'P 1'
#
loop_
_entity.id
_entity.type
_entity.pdbx_description
1 polymer ?
#
loop_
_entity_poly.entity_id
_entity_poly.type
_entity_poly.pdbx_seq_one_letter_code
_entity_poly.pdbx_strand_id
1 'polypeptide(L)' 'MKPYTSGVIADLAVKGLKRFLVLSPAFVLDCLETVYEISEEYQEEFKKPGGEKVQLVESLNDHPLWIKVLQHLSE' A
#
# COMPACT_ATOMS: atom_id res chain seq x y z
N MET A 1 4.85 -15.40 -6.66
CA MET A 1 3.39 -15.56 -6.45
C MET A 1 2.65 -14.60 -7.38
N LYS A 2 1.38 -14.86 -7.69
CA LYS A 2 0.50 -14.03 -8.54
C LYS A 2 -0.84 -13.86 -7.80
N PRO A 3 -1.62 -12.79 -8.06
CA PRO A 3 -1.37 -11.71 -9.03
C PRO A 3 -0.30 -10.70 -8.59
N TYR A 4 0.24 -9.93 -9.55
CA TYR A 4 1.15 -8.81 -9.26
C TYR A 4 0.34 -7.55 -8.97
N THR A 5 0.79 -6.73 -8.01
CA THR A 5 0.09 -5.51 -7.59
C THR A 5 -0.11 -4.54 -8.74
N SER A 6 0.91 -4.27 -9.56
CA SER A 6 0.82 -3.41 -10.76
C SER A 6 -0.27 -3.89 -11.74
N GLY A 7 -0.36 -5.20 -11.97
CA GLY A 7 -1.40 -5.79 -12.81
C GLY A 7 -2.81 -5.60 -12.25
N VAL A 8 -2.97 -5.71 -10.93
CA VAL A 8 -4.25 -5.42 -10.25
C VAL A 8 -4.59 -3.94 -10.36
N ILE A 9 -3.63 -3.04 -10.16
CA ILE A 9 -3.85 -1.59 -10.23
C ILE A 9 -4.32 -1.14 -11.61
N ALA A 10 -3.68 -1.65 -12.68
CA ALA A 10 -4.10 -1.39 -14.05
C ALA A 10 -5.55 -1.87 -14.30
N ASP A 11 -5.90 -3.08 -13.86
CA ASP A 11 -7.25 -3.62 -13.98
C ASP A 11 -8.30 -2.79 -13.20
N LEU A 12 -7.98 -2.35 -11.99
CA LEU A 12 -8.86 -1.48 -11.20
C LEU A 12 -9.16 -0.16 -11.93
N ALA A 13 -8.16 0.43 -12.59
CA ALA A 13 -8.36 1.66 -13.33
C ALA A 13 -9.21 1.46 -14.58
N VAL A 14 -8.97 0.39 -15.34
CA VAL A 14 -9.77 0.02 -16.52
C VAL A 14 -11.23 -0.24 -16.13
N LYS A 15 -11.48 -0.77 -14.94
CA LYS A 15 -12.82 -0.93 -14.35
C LYS A 15 -13.48 0.38 -13.90
N GLY A 16 -12.79 1.52 -14.07
CA GLY A 16 -13.31 2.85 -13.77
C GLY A 16 -13.21 3.27 -12.31
N LEU A 17 -12.50 2.51 -11.46
CA LEU A 17 -12.25 2.97 -10.10
C LEU A 17 -11.36 4.21 -10.14
N LYS A 18 -11.69 5.17 -9.28
CA LYS A 18 -10.99 6.45 -9.21
C LYS A 18 -10.04 6.56 -8.04
N ARG A 19 -10.34 5.90 -6.92
CA ARG A 19 -9.55 6.02 -5.69
C ARG A 19 -9.58 4.71 -4.91
N PHE A 20 -8.44 4.31 -4.33
CA PHE A 20 -8.36 3.16 -3.42
C PHE A 20 -7.24 3.31 -2.40
N LEU A 21 -7.31 2.49 -1.35
CA LEU A 21 -6.31 2.39 -0.28
C LEU A 21 -5.45 1.14 -0.48
N VAL A 22 -4.15 1.26 -0.20
CA VAL A 22 -3.20 0.15 -0.22
C VAL A 22 -2.65 -0.09 1.18
N LEU A 23 -2.70 -1.33 1.64
CA LEU A 23 -2.10 -1.78 2.88
C LEU A 23 -0.92 -2.72 2.55
N SER A 24 0.22 -2.54 3.23
CA SER A 24 1.40 -3.40 3.10
C SER A 24 1.62 -4.25 4.35
N PRO A 25 0.83 -5.31 4.59
CA PRO A 25 0.82 -6.03 5.87
C PRO A 25 2.12 -6.81 6.16
N ALA A 26 2.92 -7.10 5.13
CA ALA A 26 4.21 -7.76 5.29
C ALA A 26 5.33 -6.80 5.75
N PHE A 27 5.10 -5.49 5.67
CA PHE A 27 6.04 -4.45 6.06
C PHE A 27 5.40 -3.57 7.15
N VAL A 28 5.85 -3.75 8.39
CA VAL A 28 5.32 -2.99 9.54
C VAL A 28 5.91 -1.59 9.69
N LEU A 29 6.98 -1.29 8.95
CA LEU A 29 7.71 -0.03 8.92
C LEU A 29 7.73 0.51 7.49
N ASP A 30 7.91 1.82 7.34
CA ASP A 30 8.15 2.42 6.04
C ASP A 30 9.48 1.96 5.42
N CYS A 31 9.42 1.60 4.14
CA CYS A 31 10.55 1.12 3.35
C CYS A 31 10.45 1.62 1.91
N LEU A 32 11.36 1.17 1.04
CA LEU A 32 11.38 1.60 -0.36
C LEU A 32 10.05 1.25 -1.07
N GLU A 33 9.55 0.05 -0.81
CA GLU A 33 8.32 -0.47 -1.40
C GLU A 33 7.09 0.34 -0.97
N THR A 34 7.01 0.82 0.28
CA THR A 34 5.87 1.63 0.73
C THR A 34 5.97 3.08 0.27
N VAL A 35 7.12 3.72 0.49
CA VAL A 35 7.30 5.15 0.25
C VAL A 35 7.41 5.48 -1.23
N TYR A 36 8.10 4.65 -2.01
CA TYR A 36 8.35 4.94 -3.42
C TYR A 36 7.44 4.14 -4.36
N GLU A 37 7.47 2.82 -4.28
CA GLU A 37 6.74 1.97 -5.23
C GLU A 37 5.21 2.18 -5.10
N ILE A 38 4.64 2.10 -3.89
CA ILE A 38 3.20 2.28 -3.70
C ILE A 38 2.75 3.74 -3.90
N SER A 39 3.48 4.70 -3.35
CA SER A 39 3.00 6.09 -3.30
C SER A 39 3.25 6.85 -4.59
N GLU A 40 4.32 6.52 -5.32
CA GLU A 40 4.72 7.21 -6.54
C GLU A 40 4.51 6.32 -7.78
N GLU A 41 5.19 5.17 -7.89
CA GLU A 41 5.13 4.37 -9.12
C GLU A 41 3.71 3.87 -9.43
N TYR A 42 3.05 3.25 -8.45
CA TYR A 42 1.68 2.78 -8.60
C TYR A 42 0.67 3.92 -8.78
N GLN A 43 0.94 5.07 -8.18
CA GLN A 43 0.11 6.27 -8.38
C GLN A 43 0.20 6.77 -9.82
N GLU A 44 1.37 6.74 -10.45
CA GLU A 44 1.55 7.04 -11.86
C GLU A 44 0.91 5.99 -12.76
N GLU A 45 1.12 4.70 -12.48
CA GLU A 45 0.50 3.59 -13.21
C GLU A 45 -1.02 3.66 -13.20
N PHE A 46 -1.62 3.99 -12.05
CA PHE A 46 -3.06 4.12 -11.89
C PHE A 46 -3.63 5.34 -12.63
N LYS A 47 -2.89 6.45 -12.66
CA LYS A 47 -3.32 7.69 -13.33
C LYS A 47 -3.37 7.56 -14.86
N LYS A 48 -2.45 6.83 -15.47
CA LYS A 48 -2.37 6.64 -16.94
C LYS A 48 -3.70 6.20 -17.58
N PRO A 49 -4.39 5.16 -17.11
CA PRO A 49 -5.72 4.72 -17.58
C PRO A 49 -6.90 5.53 -17.01
N GLY A 50 -6.68 6.60 -16.25
CA GLY A 50 -7.73 7.50 -15.75
C GLY A 50 -8.16 7.27 -14.31
N GLY A 51 -7.38 6.56 -13.49
CA GLY A 51 -7.48 6.59 -12.04
C GLY A 51 -7.03 7.94 -11.47
N GLU A 52 -7.40 8.25 -10.23
CA GLU A 52 -7.08 9.55 -9.59
C GLU A 52 -6.07 9.39 -8.45
N LYS A 53 -6.35 8.51 -7.48
CA LYS A 53 -5.56 8.42 -6.24
C LYS A 53 -5.32 6.98 -5.80
N VAL A 54 -4.05 6.66 -5.60
CA VAL A 54 -3.58 5.55 -4.78
C VAL A 54 -3.13 6.15 -3.45
N GLN A 55 -3.68 5.64 -2.35
CA GLN A 55 -3.36 6.13 -1.01
C GLN A 55 -2.79 4.98 -0.18
N LEU A 56 -1.51 5.07 0.17
CA LEU A 56 -0.91 4.20 1.16
C LEU A 56 -1.59 4.44 2.52
N VAL A 57 -1.98 3.36 3.18
CA VAL A 57 -2.31 3.38 4.62
C VAL A 57 -0.99 3.39 5.38
N GLU A 58 -0.85 4.32 6.32
CA GLU A 58 0.38 4.48 7.11
C GLU A 58 0.82 3.15 7.73
N SER A 59 2.12 2.88 7.61
CA SER A 59 2.75 1.75 8.28
C SER A 59 2.62 1.88 9.79
N LEU A 60 2.69 0.76 10.51
CA LEU A 60 2.54 0.77 11.96
C LEU A 60 3.66 1.55 12.67
N ASN A 61 4.86 1.57 12.10
CA ASN A 61 6.00 2.34 12.59
C ASN A 61 6.20 2.18 14.11
N ASP A 62 6.24 3.27 14.86
CA ASP A 62 6.37 3.31 16.32
C ASP A 62 5.02 3.48 17.05
N HIS A 63 3.90 3.17 16.38
CA HIS A 63 2.58 3.38 16.94
C HIS A 63 2.43 2.64 18.30
N PRO A 64 1.97 3.31 19.38
CA PRO A 64 1.97 2.74 20.73
C PRO A 64 1.23 1.39 20.85
N LEU A 65 0.15 1.21 20.07
CA LEU A 65 -0.57 -0.08 20.04
C LEU A 65 0.28 -1.21 19.43
N TRP A 66 1.10 -0.92 18.42
CA TRP A 66 1.97 -1.93 17.81
C TRP A 66 3.08 -2.36 18.77
N ILE A 67 3.69 -1.40 19.47
CA ILE A 67 4.68 -1.67 20.53
C ILE A 67 4.05 -2.55 21.63
N LYS A 68 2.82 -2.24 22.05
CA LYS A 68 2.09 -3.04 23.04
C LYS A 68 1.85 -4.48 22.56
N VAL A 69 1.52 -4.67 21.28
CA VAL A 69 1.36 -6.01 20.68
C VAL A 69 2.69 -6.77 20.69
N LEU A 70 3.80 -6.13 20.30
CA LEU A 70 5.13 -6.74 20.35
C LEU A 70 5.53 -7.15 21.76
N GLN A 71 5.28 -6.29 22.75
CA GLN A 71 5.51 -6.62 24.16
C GLN A 71 4.71 -7.86 24.57
N HIS A 72 3.41 -7.91 24.24
CA HIS A 72 2.55 -9.05 24.56
C HIS A 72 2.97 -10.35 23.87
N LEU A 73 3.50 -10.29 22.65
CA LEU A 73 3.98 -11.46 21.90
C LEU A 73 5.33 -11.99 22.39
N SER A 74 6.07 -11.19 23.17
CA SER A 74 7.42 -11.53 23.66
C SER A 74 7.39 -12.21 25.04
N GLU A 75 6.20 -12.32 25.63
CA GLU A 75 5.90 -13.05 26.88
C GLU A 75 5.55 -14.52 26.58
#